data_AF-A0A962IMA3-F1
#
_entry.id   AF-A0A962IMA3-F1
#
_cell.length_a   1.000
_cell.length_b   1.000
_cell.length_c   1.000
_cell.angle_alpha   90.00
_cell.angle_beta   90.00
_cell.angle_gamma   90.00
#
_symmetry.space_group_name_H-M   'P 1'
#
loop_
_entity.id
_entity.type
_entity.pdbx_description
1 polymer ?
#
loop_
_entity_poly.entity_id
_entity_poly.type
_entity_poly.pdbx_seq_one_letter_code
_entity_poly.pdbx_strand_id
1 'polypeptide(L)'
;MAVSLADRRHQAFSDTGWFARTCREQFRSALGTPEQLLLRAAPSAILSNVVGADWLAVGDAAASYDSMTSAGITKGLDQGRQSGQALGRFLH
;
A
#
# COMPACT_ATOMS: atom_id res chain seq x y z
N MET A 1 14.01 -9.37 25.49
CA MET A 1 13.84 -8.41 24.38
C MET A 1 12.52 -8.73 23.69
N ALA A 2 11.52 -7.85 23.77
CA ALA A 2 10.24 -8.08 23.09
C ALA A 2 10.39 -7.70 21.60
N VAL A 3 10.26 -8.68 20.71
CA VAL A 3 10.18 -8.45 19.25
C VAL A 3 8.95 -7.58 18.99
N SER A 4 9.12 -6.47 18.26
CA SER A 4 8.01 -5.52 18.05
C SER A 4 6.89 -6.19 17.26
N LEU A 5 5.66 -5.70 17.42
CA LEU A 5 4.52 -6.20 16.64
C LEU A 5 4.74 -6.03 15.12
N ALA A 6 5.52 -5.02 14.70
CA ALA A 6 5.90 -4.79 13.31
C ALA A 6 6.83 -5.89 12.80
N ASP A 7 7.84 -6.26 13.60
CA ASP A 7 8.78 -7.32 13.26
C ASP A 7 8.06 -8.68 13.15
N ARG A 8 7.08 -8.95 14.03
CA ARG A 8 6.27 -10.17 13.96
C ARG A 8 5.39 -10.25 12.72
N ARG A 9 4.85 -9.12 12.24
CA ARG A 9 4.05 -9.07 11.01
C ARG A 9 4.93 -9.21 9.76
N HIS A 10 6.10 -8.58 9.76
CA HIS A 10 7.08 -8.75 8.70
C HIS A 10 7.51 -10.21 8.60
N GLN A 11 7.84 -10.83 9.73
CA GLN A 11 8.18 -12.25 9.80
C GLN A 11 7.03 -13.13 9.28
N ALA A 12 5.80 -12.93 9.77
CA ALA A 12 4.64 -13.71 9.32
C ALA A 12 4.39 -13.56 7.81
N PHE A 13 4.56 -12.36 7.24
CA PHE A 13 4.47 -12.14 5.80
C PHE A 13 5.58 -12.88 5.04
N SER A 14 6.83 -12.80 5.49
CA SER A 14 7.96 -13.53 4.92
C SER A 14 7.75 -15.04 4.96
N ASP A 15 7.25 -15.56 6.08
CA ASP A 15 7.03 -17.00 6.30
C ASP A 15 5.97 -17.58 5.34
N THR A 16 4.99 -16.77 4.89
CA THR A 16 4.01 -17.22 3.90
C THR A 16 4.63 -17.54 2.53
N GLY A 17 5.83 -17.01 2.25
CA GLY A 17 6.46 -17.06 0.93
C GLY A 17 5.62 -16.45 -0.20
N TRP A 18 4.49 -15.80 0.13
CA TRP A 18 3.48 -15.36 -0.83
C TRP A 18 4.09 -14.38 -1.83
N PHE A 19 4.80 -13.36 -1.34
CA PHE A 19 5.43 -12.36 -2.20
C PHE A 19 6.41 -12.98 -3.20
N ALA A 20 7.31 -13.84 -2.71
CA ALA A 20 8.33 -14.48 -3.55
C ALA A 20 7.70 -15.42 -4.59
N ARG A 21 6.60 -16.09 -4.26
CA ARG A 21 5.82 -16.93 -5.19
C ARG A 21 5.11 -16.09 -6.24
N THR A 22 4.37 -15.06 -5.82
CA THR A 22 3.67 -14.14 -6.73
C THR A 22 4.63 -13.48 -7.71
N CYS A 23 5.77 -12.96 -7.25
CA CYS A 23 6.78 -12.40 -8.14
C CYS A 23 7.32 -13.45 -9.13
N ARG A 24 7.62 -14.67 -8.67
CA ARG A 24 8.10 -15.74 -9.54
C ARG A 24 7.07 -16.16 -10.59
N GLU A 25 5.79 -16.17 -10.24
CA GLU A 25 4.71 -16.46 -11.19
C GLU A 25 4.53 -15.32 -12.18
N GLN A 26 4.50 -14.07 -11.72
CA GLN A 26 4.34 -12.88 -12.55
C GLN A 26 5.49 -12.70 -13.54
N PHE A 27 6.73 -12.97 -13.12
CA PHE A 27 7.92 -12.84 -13.97
C PHE A 27 8.29 -14.15 -14.70
N ARG A 28 7.45 -15.19 -14.62
CA ARG A 28 7.70 -16.47 -15.33
C ARG A 28 7.51 -16.33 -16.84
N SER A 29 6.59 -15.48 -17.28
CA SER A 29 6.40 -15.21 -18.70
C SER A 29 7.55 -14.34 -19.22
N ALA A 30 8.04 -14.68 -20.41
CA ALA A 30 8.94 -13.78 -21.12
C ALA A 30 8.22 -12.44 -21.31
N LEU A 31 8.88 -11.34 -20.95
CA LEU A 31 8.38 -10.00 -21.24
C LEU A 31 8.35 -9.84 -22.77
N GLY A 32 7.15 -9.90 -23.34
CA GLY A 32 6.91 -9.62 -24.75
C GLY A 32 6.65 -8.12 -24.96
N THR A 33 6.86 -7.67 -26.19
CA THR A 33 6.32 -6.37 -26.61
C THR A 33 4.80 -6.43 -26.51
N PRO A 34 4.15 -5.50 -25.79
CA PRO A 34 2.69 -5.49 -25.74
C PRO A 34 2.13 -5.26 -27.14
N GLU A 35 1.09 -6.02 -27.52
CA GLU A 35 0.39 -5.84 -28.80
C GLU A 35 -0.21 -4.43 -28.93
N GLN A 36 -0.54 -3.82 -27.79
CA GLN A 36 -1.11 -2.48 -27.73
C GLN A 36 -0.62 -1.74 -26.48
N LEU A 37 -0.26 -0.47 -26.65
CA LEU A 37 -0.02 0.44 -25.52
C LEU A 37 -1.36 1.02 -25.07
N LEU A 38 -1.75 0.69 -23.83
CA LEU A 38 -2.91 1.27 -23.18
C LEU A 38 -2.48 2.51 -22.40
N LEU A 39 -2.83 3.68 -22.92
CA LEU A 39 -2.63 4.94 -22.19
C LEU A 39 -3.63 5.01 -21.02
N ARG A 40 -3.10 5.28 -19.83
CA ARG A 40 -3.86 5.52 -18.60
C ARG A 40 -3.31 6.77 -17.94
N ALA A 41 -4.20 7.69 -17.59
CA ALA A 41 -3.82 8.84 -16.79
C ALA A 41 -3.50 8.36 -15.36
N ALA A 42 -2.37 8.80 -14.81
CA ALA A 42 -1.96 8.53 -13.43
C ALA A 42 -1.77 9.86 -12.67
N PRO A 43 -2.83 10.66 -12.50
CA PRO A 43 -2.71 11.96 -11.86
C PRO A 43 -2.32 11.81 -10.39
N SER A 44 -1.35 12.61 -9.98
CA SER A 44 -1.04 12.80 -8.57
C SER A 44 -2.00 13.83 -7.98
N ALA A 45 -2.62 13.51 -6.85
CA ALA A 45 -3.57 14.37 -6.17
C ALA A 45 -3.56 14.12 -4.67
N ILE A 46 -3.96 15.11 -3.89
CA ILE A 46 -4.15 15.00 -2.44
C ILE A 46 -5.44 15.72 -2.06
N LEU A 47 -6.23 15.12 -1.17
CA LEU A 47 -7.40 15.79 -0.63
C LEU A 47 -6.97 17.00 0.21
N SER A 48 -7.72 18.10 0.10
CA SER A 48 -7.53 19.28 0.95
C SER A 48 -7.77 18.97 2.43
N ASN A 49 -8.58 17.95 2.71
CA ASN A 49 -8.78 17.44 4.05
C ASN A 49 -8.88 15.90 4.02
N VAL A 50 -8.19 15.24 4.94
CA VAL A 50 -8.13 13.77 5.02
C VAL A 50 -8.89 13.21 6.23
N VAL A 51 -9.44 14.07 7.08
CA VAL A 51 -10.20 13.71 8.28
C VAL A 51 -11.46 14.55 8.40
N GLY A 52 -12.59 13.92 8.73
CA GLY A 52 -13.84 14.60 9.06
C GLY A 52 -14.41 14.10 10.38
N ALA A 53 -15.68 14.43 10.65
CA ALA A 53 -16.33 14.11 11.92
C ALA A 53 -16.27 12.62 12.26
N ASP A 54 -16.61 11.76 11.30
CA ASP A 54 -16.69 10.30 11.50
C ASP A 54 -15.99 9.52 10.38
N TRP A 55 -15.00 10.14 9.73
CA TRP A 55 -14.25 9.50 8.65
C TRP A 55 -12.79 9.94 8.62
N LEU A 56 -11.95 9.03 8.13
CA LEU A 56 -10.52 9.24 7.91
C LEU A 56 -10.17 8.58 6.57
N ALA A 57 -9.69 9.37 5.62
CA ALA A 57 -9.20 8.86 4.35
C ALA A 57 -7.76 8.33 4.50
N VAL A 58 -7.47 7.20 3.88
CA VAL A 58 -6.13 6.58 3.85
C VAL A 58 -5.84 6.00 2.46
N GLY A 59 -4.57 5.78 2.15
CA GLY A 59 -4.18 5.25 0.84
C GLY A 59 -4.67 6.14 -0.29
N ASP A 60 -5.12 5.56 -1.40
CA ASP A 60 -5.55 6.33 -2.58
C ASP A 60 -6.77 7.22 -2.31
N ALA A 61 -7.58 6.91 -1.29
CA ALA A 61 -8.68 7.80 -0.88
C ALA A 61 -8.17 9.14 -0.30
N ALA A 62 -6.97 9.17 0.29
CA ALA A 62 -6.39 10.40 0.85
C ALA A 62 -5.51 11.15 -0.15
N ALA A 63 -4.70 10.41 -0.91
CA ALA A 63 -3.83 10.97 -1.94
C ALA A 63 -3.41 9.88 -2.92
N SER A 64 -3.45 10.18 -4.21
CA SER A 64 -2.92 9.35 -5.29
C SER A 64 -1.58 9.89 -5.77
N TYR A 65 -0.70 9.00 -6.20
CA TYR A 65 0.58 9.35 -6.81
C TYR A 65 0.71 8.65 -8.15
N ASP A 66 1.47 9.27 -9.06
CA ASP A 66 1.93 8.60 -10.27
C ASP A 66 2.75 7.36 -9.87
N SER A 67 2.49 6.23 -10.54
CA SER A 67 3.20 4.97 -10.32
C SER A 67 4.71 5.08 -10.56
N MET A 68 5.17 6.04 -11.37
CA MET A 68 6.59 6.35 -11.54
C MET A 68 7.30 6.70 -10.23
N THR A 69 6.56 7.23 -9.23
CA THR A 69 7.12 7.59 -7.93
C THR A 69 7.37 6.39 -7.01
N SER A 70 6.80 5.22 -7.32
CA SER A 70 6.85 4.01 -6.48
C SER A 70 6.40 4.25 -5.02
N ALA A 71 5.57 5.27 -4.76
CA ALA A 71 5.23 5.70 -3.41
C ALA A 71 3.87 5.17 -2.91
N GLY A 72 2.95 4.81 -3.82
CA GLY A 72 1.55 4.52 -3.48
C GLY A 72 1.37 3.42 -2.42
N ILE A 73 1.99 2.25 -2.65
CA ILE A 73 1.87 1.10 -1.73
C ILE A 73 2.50 1.41 -0.38
N THR A 74 3.73 1.92 -0.37
CA THR A 74 4.46 2.24 0.86
C THR A 74 3.70 3.25 1.72
N LYS A 75 3.20 4.31 1.08
CA LYS A 75 2.36 5.34 1.73
C LYS A 75 1.04 4.76 2.22
N GLY A 76 0.37 3.92 1.43
CA GLY A 76 -0.87 3.27 1.82
C GLY A 76 -0.72 2.38 3.06
N LEU A 77 0.34 1.58 3.12
CA LEU A 77 0.65 0.72 4.27
C LEU A 77 0.94 1.53 5.53
N ASP A 78 1.76 2.58 5.43
CA ASP A 78 2.08 3.41 6.58
C ASP A 78 0.84 4.18 7.09
N GLN A 79 0.05 4.76 6.18
CA GLN A 79 -1.21 5.42 6.54
C GLN A 79 -2.21 4.46 7.17
N GLY A 80 -2.35 3.23 6.65
CA GLY A 80 -3.20 2.20 7.24
C GLY A 80 -2.75 1.77 8.65
N ARG A 81 -1.44 1.71 8.88
CA ARG A 81 -0.89 1.45 10.22
C ARG A 81 -1.23 2.59 11.19
N GLN A 82 -1.00 3.82 10.77
CA GLN A 82 -1.28 5.01 11.59
C GLN A 82 -2.78 5.15 11.90
N SER A 83 -3.65 4.93 10.91
CA SER A 83 -5.10 5.00 11.10
C SER A 83 -5.61 3.92 12.05
N GLY A 84 -5.11 2.69 11.94
CA GLY A 84 -5.46 1.62 12.89
C GLY A 84 -5.06 1.95 14.32
N GLN A 85 -3.89 2.57 14.52
CA GLN A 85 -3.46 3.04 15.85
C GLN A 85 -4.35 4.18 16.37
N ALA A 86 -4.73 5.13 15.50
CA ALA A 86 -5.60 6.24 15.87
C ALA A 86 -7.01 5.75 16.24
N LEU A 87 -7.59 4.86 15.44
CA LEU A 87 -8.90 4.26 15.71
C LEU A 87 -8.88 3.46 17.03
N GLY A 88 -7.83 2.69 17.27
CA GLY A 88 -7.66 1.98 18.54
C GLY A 88 -7.65 2.92 19.75
N ARG A 89 -7.00 4.09 19.65
CA ARG A 89 -7.02 5.12 20.71
C ARG A 89 -8.34 5.87 20.83
N PHE A 90 -9.12 5.95 19.75
CA PHE A 90 -10.41 6.63 19.76
C PHE A 90 -11.52 5.77 20.39
N LEU A 91 -11.43 4.45 20.22
CA LEU A 91 -12.40 3.49 20.72
C LEU A 91 -12.14 3.00 22.16
N HIS A 92 -10.99 3.35 22.74
CA HIS A 92 -10.58 2.99 24.11
C HIS A 92 -10.40 4.23 24.97
#